data_AF-A0A517M1L7-F1
#
_entry.id   AF-A0A517M1L7-F1
#
_cell.length_a   1.000
_cell.length_b   1.000
_cell.length_c   1.000
_cell.angle_alpha   90.00
_cell.angle_beta   90.00
_cell.angle_gamma   90.00
#
_symmetry.space_group_name_H-M   'P 1'
#
loop_
_entity.id
_entity.type
_entity.pdbx_description
1 polymer ?
#
loop_
_entity_poly.entity_id
_entity_poly.type
_entity_poly.pdbx_seq_one_letter_code
_entity_poly.pdbx_strand_id
1 'polypeptide(L)' 'MTQMQLDQLVAEATGDDVRAIRQRGFSVADPFEVAFDPEPDNLQPQMIDWDELELQRNLAFVSQGRVRHFV' A
#
# COMPACT_ATOMS: atom_id res chain seq x y z
N MET A 1 12.14 -3.62 -27.08
CA MET A 1 12.91 -2.55 -26.41
C MET A 1 13.89 -3.22 -25.47
N THR A 2 15.15 -2.83 -25.48
CA THR A 2 16.17 -3.39 -24.57
C THR A 2 16.27 -2.56 -23.30
N GLN A 3 16.85 -3.13 -22.23
CA GLN A 3 17.09 -2.41 -20.97
C GLN A 3 17.89 -1.11 -21.17
N MET A 4 18.91 -1.16 -22.04
CA MET A 4 19.72 0.02 -22.37
C MET A 4 18.90 1.12 -23.05
N GLN A 5 17.94 0.74 -23.91
CA GLN A 5 17.05 1.70 -24.55
C GLN A 5 16.07 2.32 -23.55
N LEU A 6 15.55 1.54 -22.59
CA LEU A 6 14.73 2.04 -21.50
C LEU A 6 15.49 3.07 -20.67
N ASP A 7 16.69 2.72 -20.20
CA ASP A 7 17.52 3.62 -19.38
C ASP A 7 17.78 4.94 -20.10
N GLN A 8 18.06 4.88 -21.41
CA GLN A 8 18.33 6.07 -22.23
C GLN A 8 17.09 6.94 -22.41
N LEU A 9 15.92 6.34 -22.64
CA LEU A 9 14.65 7.07 -22.78
C LEU A 9 14.23 7.74 -21.46
N VAL A 10 14.44 7.07 -20.34
CA VAL A 10 14.14 7.64 -19.01
C VAL A 10 15.08 8.80 -18.72
N ALA A 11 16.38 8.65 -18.98
CA ALA A 11 17.35 9.72 -18.82
C ALA A 11 17.03 10.94 -19.72
N GLU A 12 16.61 10.72 -20.96
CA GLU A 12 16.21 11.80 -21.88
C GLU A 12 14.94 12.51 -21.40
N ALA A 13 13.95 11.77 -20.88
CA ALA A 13 12.69 12.34 -20.41
C ALA A 13 12.82 13.12 -19.09
N THR A 14 13.69 12.67 -18.17
CA THR A 14 13.85 13.30 -16.85
C THR A 14 15.05 14.25 -16.76
N GLY A 15 16.01 14.16 -17.69
CA GLY A 15 17.29 14.87 -17.61
C GLY A 15 18.25 14.29 -16.57
N ASP A 16 17.94 13.12 -15.99
CA ASP A 16 18.83 12.42 -15.05
C ASP A 16 19.99 11.70 -15.77
N ASP A 17 21.07 11.42 -15.06
CA ASP A 17 22.16 10.58 -15.56
C ASP A 17 21.71 9.11 -15.70
N VAL A 18 22.10 8.45 -16.79
CA VAL A 18 21.83 7.04 -17.09
C VAL A 18 22.30 6.13 -15.95
N ARG A 19 23.40 6.47 -15.28
CA ARG A 19 23.88 5.70 -14.12
C ARG A 19 22.93 5.80 -12.93
N ALA A 20 22.35 6.97 -12.69
CA ALA A 20 21.36 7.18 -11.63
C ALA A 20 20.07 6.40 -11.93
N ILE A 21 19.63 6.39 -13.20
CA ILE A 21 18.49 5.59 -13.64
C ILE A 21 18.74 4.09 -13.43
N ARG A 22 19.93 3.58 -13.77
CA ARG A 22 20.32 2.18 -13.51
C ARG A 22 20.30 1.82 -12.03
N GLN A 23 20.74 2.72 -11.16
CA GLN A 23 20.71 2.51 -9.71
C GLN A 23 19.29 2.49 -9.14
N ARG A 24 18.34 3.19 -9.78
CA ARG A 24 16.92 3.16 -9.39
C ARG A 24 16.22 1.85 -9.73
N GLY A 25 16.80 1.04 -10.64
CA GLY A 25 16.33 -0.33 -10.88
C GLY A 25 15.10 -0.44 -11.78
N PHE A 26 14.88 0.49 -12.71
CA PHE A 26 13.85 0.31 -13.74
C PHE A 26 14.12 -0.95 -14.54
N SER A 27 13.10 -1.77 -14.77
CA SER A 27 13.18 -2.96 -15.63
C SER A 27 12.17 -2.89 -16.75
N VAL A 28 12.48 -3.52 -17.88
CA VAL A 28 11.49 -3.77 -18.92
C VAL A 28 10.50 -4.80 -18.37
N ALA A 29 9.25 -4.41 -18.16
CA ALA A 29 8.19 -5.33 -17.80
C ALA A 29 7.76 -6.15 -19.02
N ASP A 30 7.64 -7.48 -18.88
CA ASP A 30 6.98 -8.32 -19.86
C ASP A 30 5.46 -8.21 -19.69
N PRO A 31 4.71 -7.71 -20.69
CA PRO A 31 3.25 -7.58 -20.61
C PRO A 31 2.52 -8.92 -20.42
N PHE A 32 3.16 -10.05 -20.74
CA PHE A 32 2.59 -11.39 -20.57
C PHE A 32 3.00 -12.05 -19.26
N GLU A 33 3.95 -11.47 -18.52
CA GLU A 33 4.33 -11.88 -17.17
C GLU A 33 3.49 -11.12 -16.14
N VAL A 34 2.27 -11.61 -15.90
CA VAL A 34 1.28 -10.99 -15.00
C VAL A 34 1.73 -11.06 -13.53
N ALA A 35 2.58 -12.01 -13.16
CA ALA A 35 3.07 -12.25 -11.81
C ALA A 35 4.56 -11.84 -11.67
N PHE A 36 4.91 -10.64 -12.14
CA PHE A 36 6.27 -10.09 -11.98
C PHE A 36 6.64 -9.84 -10.50
N ASP A 37 5.63 -9.66 -9.64
CA ASP A 37 5.82 -9.68 -8.19
C ASP A 37 5.81 -11.15 -7.68
N PRO A 38 6.95 -11.66 -7.17
CA PRO A 38 7.03 -13.01 -6.62
C PRO A 38 6.35 -13.14 -5.26
N GLU A 39 5.82 -12.07 -4.68
CA GLU A 39 4.99 -12.16 -3.48
C GLU A 39 3.56 -12.56 -3.88
N PRO A 40 3.15 -13.85 -3.75
CA PRO A 40 1.73 -14.13 -3.66
C PRO A 40 1.27 -13.46 -2.37
N ASP A 41 0.57 -12.33 -2.49
CA ASP A 41 -0.13 -11.77 -1.35
C ASP A 41 -1.31 -12.69 -1.01
N ASN A 42 -1.01 -13.82 -0.38
CA ASN A 42 -1.98 -14.72 0.25
C ASN A 42 -2.53 -14.09 1.53
N LEU A 43 -2.22 -12.82 1.83
CA LEU A 43 -2.86 -12.12 2.92
C LEU A 43 -4.30 -11.84 2.52
N GLN A 44 -5.15 -11.83 3.54
CA GLN A 44 -6.51 -11.36 3.36
C GLN A 44 -6.46 -9.89 2.91
N PRO A 45 -7.40 -9.45 2.07
CA PRO A 45 -7.48 -8.05 1.66
C PRO A 45 -7.37 -7.14 2.88
N GLN A 46 -6.35 -6.27 2.91
CA GLN A 46 -6.16 -5.30 4.00
C GLN A 46 -7.10 -4.10 3.86
N MET A 47 -8.36 -4.37 3.47
CA MET A 47 -9.40 -3.37 3.36
C MET A 47 -10.29 -3.46 4.60
N ILE A 48 -10.33 -2.37 5.36
CA ILE A 48 -11.17 -2.23 6.54
C ILE A 48 -12.31 -1.27 6.20
N ASP A 49 -13.54 -1.67 6.51
CA ASP A 49 -14.68 -0.75 6.54
C ASP A 49 -14.58 0.09 7.83
N TRP A 50 -14.31 1.39 7.66
CA TRP A 50 -14.16 2.32 8.78
C TRP A 50 -15.48 2.58 9.51
N ASP A 51 -16.62 2.55 8.80
CA ASP A 51 -17.93 2.77 9.39
C ASP A 51 -18.30 1.58 10.30
N GLU A 52 -18.03 0.35 9.85
CA GLU A 52 -18.24 -0.86 10.66
C GLU A 52 -17.28 -0.92 11.85
N LEU A 53 -16.00 -0.59 11.66
CA LEU A 53 -15.01 -0.57 12.73
C LEU A 53 -15.37 0.43 13.84
N GLU A 54 -15.83 1.62 13.47
CA GLU A 54 -16.27 2.63 14.42
C GLU A 54 -17.52 2.18 15.19
N LEU A 55 -18.47 1.52 14.53
CA LEU A 55 -19.65 0.95 15.17
C LEU A 55 -19.29 -0.11 16.24
N GLN A 56 -18.32 -0.99 15.95
CA GLN A 56 -17.84 -1.99 16.90
C GLN A 56 -17.11 -1.36 18.09
N ARG A 57 -16.36 -0.27 17.87
CA ARG A 57 -15.63 0.46 18.93
C ARG A 57 -16.56 1.26 19.84
N ASN A 58 -17.74 1.66 19.36
CA ASN A 58 -18.71 2.47 20.10
C ASN A 58 -19.59 1.70 21.12
N LEU A 59 -19.27 0.44 21.44
CA LEU A 59 -19.86 -0.26 22.58
C LEU A 59 -19.29 0.29 23.90
N ALA A 60 -19.78 1.46 24.31
CA ALA A 60 -19.55 1.98 25.65
C ALA A 60 -20.26 1.09 26.68
N PHE A 61 -19.52 0.19 27.35
CA PHE A 61 -19.98 -0.43 28.60
C PHE A 61 -20.05 0.65 29.69
N VAL A 62 -21.16 1.38 29.75
CA VAL A 62 -21.46 2.25 30.88
C VAL A 62 -22.13 1.40 31.95
N SER A 63 -21.40 1.07 33.02
CA SER A 63 -22.04 0.57 34.23
C SER A 63 -22.85 1.71 34.85
N GLN A 64 -24.18 1.62 34.77
CA GLN A 64 -25.06 2.54 35.51
C GLN A 64 -24.96 2.23 37.01
N GLY A 65 -23.95 2.81 37.66
CA GLY A 65 -23.84 2.86 39.11
C GLY A 65 -24.95 3.73 39.68
N ARG A 66 -25.96 3.09 40.27
CA ARG A 66 -27.10 3.72 40.93
C ARG A 66 -26.62 4.50 42.17
N VAL A 67 -26.44 5.82 42.05
CA VAL A 67 -26.08 6.67 43.19
C VAL A 67 -27.28 6.75 44.14
N ARG A 68 -27.19 6.09 45.30
CA ARG A 68 -28.14 6.25 46.40
C ARG A 68 -27.79 7.53 47.16
N HIS A 69 -28.66 8.53 47.08
CA HIS A 69 -28.62 9.70 47.96
C HIS A 69 -29.03 9.24 49.36
N PHE A 70 -28.15 9.38 50.34
CA PHE A 70 -28.50 9.24 51.76
C PHE A 70 -28.91 10.61 52.30
N VAL A 71 -30.00 10.62 53.06
CA VAL A 71 -30.54 11.78 53.80
C VAL A 71 -30.11 11.66 55.26
#